data_AF-A0A2P5YTN7-F1
#
_entry.id   AF-A0A2P5YTN7-F1
#
_cell.length_a   1.000
_cell.length_b   1.000
_cell.length_c   1.000
_cell.angle_alpha   90.00
_cell.angle_beta   90.00
_cell.angle_gamma   90.00
#
_symmetry.space_group_name_H-M   'P 1'
#
loop_
_entity.id
_entity.type
_entity.pdbx_description
1 polymer ?
#
loop_
_entity_poly.entity_id
_entity_poly.type
_entity_poly.pdbx_seq_one_letter_code
_entity_poly.pdbx_strand_id
1 'polypeptide(L)'
;MSRFTASFVGKVPLKPLCKLKVFNLKGSENLIKTPDFTRAPNLEVLILKGCTRLKDVHPSIGVLTRLKLLNLRGCKKLRSLPTKIEWESLETLNLKDCKNLVSLANSKGGCKGLRAPNLEVLFLEGCTKLIDVHPSIGVLTRLKLLNLGGCKNLRSLPTKIEWESLETLNLKDFKNLVSLASSKGCCKVESWPEDLNQLEFLDRLDLSETARTIPPSFIFQLKVLYFNWRKGASYNSLRELNLRECNLCDIPNDISSLTSLYFIDLSGNNFISVPSSITRLSKINTLNLDNCKELKSLPEVLTNIGSVLVSGCDSLEAIANPSNVCKSVNWADIRGINCYRLAETMNLVTLLKKNIKVFGNFRNVFTVIIPGGEIPEWFDHQRVGFSIKIPLAHNIWNDSQRMGVALCCTFVSADTSREEHLTSEVLLHDKNYGQAEFDKPFLADHVAFPFKKVKVKKCGVRLVYEQDLEDVQEQQSNKTCVTIEEMNEDSAAEGSIANGSLVK
;
A
#
# COMPACT_ATOMS: atom_id res chain seq x y z
N MET A 1 40.37 65.15 -8.71
CA MET A 1 41.14 65.29 -7.45
C MET A 1 40.11 65.28 -6.34
N SER A 2 40.12 64.47 -5.30
CA SER A 2 41.18 63.79 -4.56
C SER A 2 40.66 62.46 -3.98
N ARG A 3 41.53 61.45 -3.93
CA ARG A 3 41.33 60.18 -3.23
C ARG A 3 41.28 60.43 -1.72
N PHE A 4 40.36 59.76 -1.02
CA PHE A 4 40.55 59.43 0.39
C PHE A 4 40.67 57.91 0.51
N THR A 5 41.91 57.45 0.58
CA THR A 5 42.28 56.12 1.08
C THR A 5 42.33 56.19 2.60
N ALA A 6 41.44 55.46 3.28
CA ALA A 6 41.59 55.14 4.69
C ALA A 6 42.04 53.67 4.81
N SER A 7 43.33 53.46 5.01
CA SER A 7 43.89 52.17 5.41
C SER A 7 43.74 52.01 6.92
N PHE A 8 42.82 51.15 7.37
CA PHE A 8 42.88 50.63 8.74
C PHE A 8 43.81 49.41 8.76
N VAL A 9 45.09 49.66 9.03
CA VAL A 9 46.02 48.64 9.49
C VAL A 9 45.82 48.52 11.00
N GLY A 10 44.92 47.63 11.39
CA GLY A 10 44.63 47.33 12.78
C GLY A 10 43.81 46.06 12.87
N LYS A 11 44.48 44.91 13.01
CA LYS A 11 43.84 43.68 13.48
C LYS A 11 43.44 43.88 14.94
N VAL A 12 42.31 44.53 15.20
CA VAL A 12 41.60 44.29 16.46
C VAL A 12 41.10 42.85 16.36
N PRO A 13 41.57 41.90 17.20
CA PRO A 13 41.01 40.57 17.19
C PRO A 13 39.56 40.69 17.66
N LEU A 14 38.63 40.66 16.71
CA LEU A 14 37.21 40.67 17.00
C LEU A 14 36.90 39.45 17.89
N LYS A 15 36.37 39.67 19.09
CA LYS A 15 36.17 38.63 20.12
C LYS A 15 35.42 37.41 19.58
N PRO A 16 35.81 36.17 19.95
CA PRO A 16 35.06 34.97 19.60
C PRO A 16 33.60 35.04 20.09
N LEU A 17 32.66 34.63 19.25
CA LEU A 17 31.23 34.56 19.53
C LEU A 17 30.89 33.25 20.26
N CYS A 18 31.55 32.97 21.38
CA CYS A 18 31.43 31.69 22.10
C CYS A 18 30.03 31.40 22.65
N LYS A 19 29.16 32.41 22.77
CA LYS A 19 27.77 32.22 23.23
C LYS A 19 26.79 31.97 22.08
N LEU A 20 27.20 32.17 20.83
CA LEU A 20 26.32 32.07 19.69
C LEU A 20 26.04 30.61 19.34
N LYS A 21 24.80 30.17 19.60
CA LYS A 21 24.32 28.81 19.30
C LYS A 21 23.47 28.72 18.03
N VAL A 22 22.72 29.78 17.72
CA VAL A 22 21.81 29.82 16.56
C VAL A 22 22.18 31.00 15.69
N PHE A 23 22.31 30.76 14.39
CA PHE A 23 22.58 31.79 13.40
C PHE A 23 21.63 31.64 12.22
N ASN A 24 20.77 32.63 12.02
CA ASN A 24 19.68 32.58 11.05
C ASN A 24 19.78 33.73 10.05
N LEU A 25 19.98 33.38 8.78
CA LEU A 25 20.03 34.28 7.62
C LEU A 25 18.93 33.93 6.61
N LYS A 26 17.83 33.30 7.04
CA LYS A 26 16.71 32.89 6.18
C LYS A 26 16.28 34.04 5.25
N GLY A 27 16.13 33.73 3.97
CA GLY A 27 15.60 34.66 2.98
C GLY A 27 16.55 35.81 2.61
N SER A 28 17.83 35.73 2.97
CA SER A 28 18.80 36.77 2.61
C SER A 28 19.03 36.77 1.09
N GLU A 29 18.30 37.63 0.38
CA GLU A 29 18.28 37.63 -1.08
C GLU A 29 19.62 38.04 -1.70
N ASN A 30 20.40 38.86 -1.00
CA ASN A 30 21.71 39.35 -1.47
C ASN A 30 22.91 38.49 -1.05
N LEU A 31 22.69 37.42 -0.28
CA LEU A 31 23.77 36.59 0.23
C LEU A 31 24.34 35.72 -0.90
N ILE A 32 25.55 36.03 -1.36
CA ILE A 32 26.25 35.28 -2.42
C ILE A 32 27.19 34.21 -1.82
N LYS A 33 27.83 34.53 -0.70
CA LYS A 33 28.76 33.66 0.02
C LYS A 33 28.50 33.75 1.52
N THR A 34 28.60 32.64 2.25
CA THR A 34 28.46 32.68 3.72
C THR A 34 29.68 33.34 4.37
N PRO A 35 29.54 33.93 5.58
CA PRO A 35 30.68 34.46 6.32
C PRO A 35 31.61 33.35 6.82
N ASP A 36 32.75 33.75 7.37
CA ASP A 36 33.62 32.86 8.14
C ASP A 36 33.02 32.59 9.54
N PHE A 37 32.88 31.31 9.89
CA PHE A 37 32.32 30.83 11.15
C PHE A 37 33.38 30.33 12.14
N THR A 38 34.68 30.45 11.84
CA THR A 38 35.77 30.10 12.79
C THR A 38 35.60 30.78 14.15
N ARG A 39 34.97 31.95 14.18
CA ARG A 39 34.71 32.75 15.38
C ARG A 39 33.45 32.34 16.13
N ALA A 40 32.66 31.39 15.64
CA ALA A 40 31.44 30.89 16.28
C ALA A 40 31.55 29.37 16.55
N PRO A 41 32.49 28.92 17.40
CA PRO A 41 32.79 27.49 17.59
C PRO A 41 31.65 26.69 18.25
N ASN A 42 30.75 27.38 18.96
CA ASN A 42 29.62 26.77 19.68
C ASN A 42 28.31 26.81 18.89
N LEU A 43 28.37 27.03 17.57
CA LEU A 43 27.18 27.09 16.75
C LEU A 43 26.54 25.70 16.62
N GLU A 44 25.27 25.60 17.00
CA GLU A 44 24.46 24.39 16.99
C GLU A 44 23.46 24.38 15.81
N VAL A 45 22.96 25.55 15.40
CA VAL A 45 21.92 25.68 14.37
C VAL A 45 22.27 26.77 13.38
N LEU A 46 22.34 26.43 12.10
CA LEU A 46 22.58 27.36 10.99
C LEU A 46 21.43 27.31 9.97
N ILE A 47 20.68 28.41 9.86
CA ILE A 47 19.52 28.53 8.97
C ILE A 47 19.85 29.51 7.82
N LEU A 48 19.92 28.98 6.61
CA LEU A 48 20.16 29.68 5.35
C LEU A 48 19.00 29.46 4.35
N LYS A 49 17.84 29.00 4.85
CA LYS A 49 16.66 28.68 4.03
C LYS A 49 16.27 29.88 3.15
N GLY A 50 16.10 29.65 1.85
CA GLY A 50 15.61 30.64 0.91
C GLY A 50 16.65 31.68 0.47
N CYS A 51 17.94 31.50 0.78
CA CYS A 51 19.02 32.34 0.24
C CYS A 51 19.25 32.01 -1.26
N THR A 52 18.38 32.50 -2.14
CA THR A 52 18.32 32.07 -3.54
C THR A 52 19.57 32.40 -4.36
N ARG A 53 20.34 33.43 -3.97
CA ARG A 53 21.59 33.86 -4.63
C ARG A 53 22.85 33.23 -4.04
N LEU A 54 22.74 32.44 -2.97
CA LEU A 54 23.89 31.80 -2.32
C LEU A 54 24.53 30.81 -3.28
N LYS A 55 25.81 31.05 -3.61
CA LYS A 55 26.62 30.21 -4.50
C LYS A 55 27.63 29.39 -3.71
N ASP A 56 28.32 30.04 -2.77
CA ASP A 56 29.49 29.49 -2.09
C ASP A 56 29.27 29.41 -0.58
N VAL A 57 29.53 28.25 -0.01
CA VAL A 57 29.52 28.02 1.44
C VAL A 57 30.97 28.05 1.92
N HIS A 58 31.25 28.90 2.91
CA HIS A 58 32.59 29.06 3.45
C HIS A 58 33.07 27.74 4.10
N PRO A 59 34.33 27.31 3.86
CA PRO A 59 34.85 26.04 4.37
C PRO A 59 34.79 25.87 5.88
N SER A 60 34.77 26.98 6.63
CA SER A 60 34.64 26.96 8.09
C SER A 60 33.38 26.24 8.60
N ILE A 61 32.30 26.18 7.79
CA ILE A 61 31.09 25.42 8.16
C ILE A 61 31.39 23.92 8.27
N GLY A 62 32.32 23.41 7.45
CA GLY A 62 32.69 22.00 7.42
C GLY A 62 33.42 21.52 8.68
N VAL A 63 33.93 22.42 9.52
CA VAL A 63 34.70 22.08 10.74
C VAL A 63 33.95 22.43 12.03
N LEU A 64 32.67 22.81 11.94
CA LEU A 64 31.85 23.10 13.12
C LEU A 64 31.43 21.80 13.81
N THR A 65 32.16 21.45 14.88
CA THR A 65 31.97 20.17 15.60
C THR A 65 30.66 20.09 16.38
N ARG A 66 30.06 21.23 16.77
CA ARG A 66 28.81 21.32 17.55
C ARG A 66 27.55 21.56 16.71
N LEU A 67 27.70 21.72 15.39
CA LEU A 67 26.57 22.01 14.51
C LEU A 67 25.66 20.78 14.42
N LYS A 68 24.41 20.91 14.88
CA LYS A 68 23.37 19.87 14.85
C LYS A 68 22.44 19.99 13.65
N LEU A 69 22.14 21.22 13.22
CA LEU A 69 21.22 21.48 12.12
C LEU A 69 21.79 22.48 11.12
N LEU A 70 21.84 22.08 9.86
CA LEU A 70 22.15 22.93 8.72
C LEU A 70 20.99 22.96 7.73
N ASN A 71 20.34 24.11 7.59
CA ASN A 71 19.21 24.28 6.68
C ASN A 71 19.55 25.22 5.52
N LEU A 72 19.80 24.64 4.36
CA LEU A 72 20.08 25.31 3.10
C LEU A 72 18.91 25.23 2.11
N ARG A 73 17.70 24.84 2.57
CA ARG A 73 16.53 24.63 1.71
C ARG A 73 16.29 25.83 0.80
N GLY A 74 16.14 25.59 -0.51
CA GLY A 74 15.84 26.63 -1.49
C GLY A 74 17.01 27.55 -1.82
N CYS A 75 18.25 27.18 -1.50
CA CYS A 75 19.46 27.85 -1.99
C CYS A 75 19.69 27.52 -3.47
N LYS A 76 18.87 28.11 -4.35
CA LYS A 76 18.76 27.72 -5.77
C LYS A 76 20.05 27.86 -6.57
N LYS A 77 21.01 28.69 -6.17
CA LYS A 77 22.30 28.89 -6.87
C LYS A 77 23.48 28.11 -6.27
N LEU A 78 23.27 27.38 -5.17
CA LEU A 78 24.29 26.58 -4.51
C LEU A 78 24.69 25.43 -5.44
N ARG A 79 26.00 25.27 -5.68
CA ARG A 79 26.53 24.24 -6.60
C ARG A 79 27.12 23.04 -5.88
N SER A 80 27.77 23.27 -4.75
CA SER A 80 28.39 22.23 -3.94
C SER A 80 28.55 22.71 -2.50
N LEU A 81 28.72 21.75 -1.59
CA LEU A 81 29.20 22.01 -0.23
C LEU A 81 30.74 22.19 -0.22
N PRO A 82 31.34 22.68 0.89
CA PRO A 82 32.79 22.80 1.01
C PRO A 82 33.51 21.45 0.91
N THR A 83 34.81 21.49 0.61
CA THR A 83 35.61 20.29 0.27
C THR A 83 36.13 19.50 1.47
N LYS A 84 36.15 20.08 2.66
CA LYS A 84 36.54 19.42 3.91
C LYS A 84 35.36 19.52 4.88
N ILE A 85 34.66 18.40 5.06
CA ILE A 85 33.50 18.33 5.95
C ILE A 85 33.70 17.24 6.99
N GLU A 86 33.73 17.67 8.24
CA GLU A 86 33.92 16.93 9.48
C GLU A 86 32.83 17.35 10.47
N TRP A 87 31.58 17.00 10.15
CA TRP A 87 30.41 17.34 10.95
C TRP A 87 30.17 16.31 12.04
N GLU A 88 30.87 16.47 13.16
CA GLU A 88 30.82 15.49 14.24
C GLU A 88 29.45 15.40 14.94
N SER A 89 28.71 16.49 15.07
CA SER A 89 27.41 16.52 15.77
C SER A 89 26.20 16.73 14.86
N LEU A 90 26.35 16.74 13.53
CA LEU A 90 25.26 17.12 12.65
C LEU A 90 24.22 16.00 12.58
N GLU A 91 23.01 16.31 13.03
CA GLU A 91 21.86 15.42 13.08
C GLU A 91 20.96 15.60 11.84
N THR A 92 20.82 16.85 11.35
CA THR A 92 19.93 17.20 10.23
C THR A 92 20.61 18.09 9.19
N LEU A 93 20.58 17.63 7.93
CA LEU A 93 20.99 18.41 6.76
C LEU A 93 19.81 18.57 5.79
N ASN A 94 19.39 19.82 5.58
CA ASN A 94 18.30 20.13 4.64
C ASN A 94 18.81 20.91 3.42
N LEU A 95 18.83 20.23 2.27
CA LEU A 95 19.20 20.76 0.96
C LEU A 95 18.02 20.73 -0.03
N LYS A 96 16.79 20.56 0.46
CA LYS A 96 15.58 20.53 -0.38
C LYS A 96 15.52 21.75 -1.31
N ASP A 97 15.11 21.56 -2.56
CA ASP A 97 14.99 22.60 -3.60
C ASP A 97 16.31 23.33 -3.96
N CYS A 98 17.48 22.75 -3.66
CA CYS A 98 18.78 23.24 -4.14
C CYS A 98 19.02 22.85 -5.61
N LYS A 99 18.24 23.45 -6.53
CA LYS A 99 18.16 23.03 -7.94
C LYS A 99 19.46 23.03 -8.75
N ASN A 100 20.50 23.75 -8.30
CA ASN A 100 21.82 23.79 -8.96
C ASN A 100 22.90 22.95 -8.25
N LEU A 101 22.54 22.24 -7.18
CA LEU A 101 23.46 21.35 -6.47
C LEU A 101 23.84 20.21 -7.41
N VAL A 102 25.13 20.06 -7.68
CA VAL A 102 25.67 19.01 -8.57
C VAL A 102 26.20 17.84 -7.77
N SER A 103 26.85 18.12 -6.65
CA SER A 103 27.40 17.09 -5.74
C SER A 103 27.47 17.60 -4.30
N LEU A 104 27.47 16.67 -3.36
CA LEU A 104 27.59 16.90 -1.92
C LEU A 104 29.04 17.01 -1.44
N ALA A 105 30.00 16.55 -2.24
CA ALA A 105 31.43 16.74 -2.00
C ALA A 105 32.14 16.92 -3.36
N ASN A 106 33.07 17.86 -3.46
CA ASN A 106 33.78 18.11 -4.72
C ASN A 106 34.82 17.01 -4.98
N SER A 107 34.72 16.34 -6.13
CA SER A 107 35.62 15.26 -6.56
C SER A 107 36.87 15.72 -7.29
N LYS A 108 37.07 17.04 -7.50
CA LYS A 108 38.30 17.56 -8.11
C LYS A 108 39.47 17.52 -7.11
N GLY A 109 40.16 16.37 -7.07
CA GLY A 109 41.47 16.19 -6.43
C GLY A 109 41.42 15.39 -5.12
N GLY A 110 41.51 14.06 -5.22
CA GLY A 110 41.70 13.15 -4.09
C GLY A 110 40.47 13.03 -3.17
N CYS A 111 40.00 11.80 -2.96
CA CYS A 111 38.82 11.47 -2.17
C CYS A 111 38.78 12.19 -0.81
N LYS A 112 38.03 13.30 -0.72
CA LYS A 112 37.65 13.93 0.55
C LYS A 112 36.12 13.94 0.60
N GLY A 113 35.58 12.89 1.19
CA GLY A 113 34.14 12.71 1.35
C GLY A 113 33.55 13.56 2.47
N LEU A 114 32.23 13.45 2.62
CA LEU A 114 31.47 13.98 3.74
C LEU A 114 31.63 13.05 4.96
N ARG A 115 32.23 13.52 6.06
CA ARG A 115 32.22 12.80 7.36
C ARG A 115 31.17 13.42 8.26
N ALA A 116 30.04 12.72 8.45
CA ALA A 116 28.93 13.17 9.31
C ALA A 116 28.31 11.97 10.06
N PRO A 117 29.02 11.36 11.03
CA PRO A 117 28.64 10.08 11.63
C PRO A 117 27.32 10.10 12.41
N ASN A 118 26.86 11.28 12.84
CA ASN A 118 25.63 11.46 13.60
C ASN A 118 24.44 11.94 12.75
N LEU A 119 24.56 11.92 11.43
CA LEU A 119 23.50 12.39 10.55
C LEU A 119 22.32 11.42 10.56
N GLU A 120 21.17 11.88 11.04
CA GLU A 120 19.93 11.11 11.08
C GLU A 120 19.01 11.43 9.91
N VAL A 121 19.02 12.69 9.44
CA VAL A 121 18.04 13.17 8.45
C VAL A 121 18.72 13.95 7.32
N LEU A 122 18.53 13.48 6.08
CA LEU A 122 19.04 14.11 4.86
C LEU A 122 17.92 14.38 3.85
N PHE A 123 17.62 15.66 3.63
CA PHE A 123 16.67 16.09 2.60
C PHE A 123 17.39 16.62 1.36
N LEU A 124 17.21 15.94 0.23
CA LEU A 124 17.70 16.31 -1.10
C LEU A 124 16.57 16.48 -2.12
N GLU A 125 15.32 16.37 -1.68
CA GLU A 125 14.12 16.49 -2.52
C GLU A 125 14.19 17.72 -3.45
N GLY A 126 13.91 17.53 -4.75
CA GLY A 126 13.91 18.60 -5.74
C GLY A 126 15.29 19.11 -6.17
N CYS A 127 16.39 18.41 -5.82
CA CYS A 127 17.74 18.70 -6.32
C CYS A 127 17.91 18.21 -7.77
N THR A 128 17.31 18.92 -8.72
CA THR A 128 17.20 18.48 -10.12
C THR A 128 18.52 18.31 -10.87
N LYS A 129 19.65 18.88 -10.41
CA LYS A 129 20.97 18.76 -11.05
C LYS A 129 21.93 17.82 -10.31
N LEU A 130 21.49 17.20 -9.22
CA LEU A 130 22.29 16.21 -8.51
C LEU A 130 22.50 15.02 -9.44
N ILE A 131 23.76 14.64 -9.69
CA ILE A 131 24.11 13.56 -10.63
C ILE A 131 24.36 12.26 -9.88
N ASP A 132 24.99 12.34 -8.72
CA ASP A 132 25.40 11.20 -7.91
C ASP A 132 25.27 11.53 -6.41
N VAL A 133 24.93 10.51 -5.62
CA VAL A 133 25.05 10.56 -4.17
C VAL A 133 26.46 10.08 -3.81
N HIS A 134 27.24 10.93 -3.13
CA HIS A 134 28.63 10.62 -2.80
C HIS A 134 28.74 9.32 -1.95
N PRO A 135 29.72 8.43 -2.20
CA PRO A 135 29.85 7.15 -1.49
C PRO A 135 29.88 7.25 0.05
N SER A 136 30.39 8.36 0.59
CA SER A 136 30.43 8.59 2.04
C SER A 136 29.05 8.72 2.71
N ILE A 137 27.98 8.89 1.94
CA ILE A 137 26.60 8.84 2.46
C ILE A 137 26.15 7.40 2.65
N GLY A 138 26.69 6.46 1.86
CA GLY A 138 26.42 5.03 1.99
C GLY A 138 26.86 4.46 3.33
N VAL A 139 27.94 4.98 3.93
CA VAL A 139 28.49 4.51 5.23
C VAL A 139 27.87 5.17 6.47
N LEU A 140 26.72 5.84 6.32
CA LEU A 140 26.05 6.53 7.43
C LEU A 140 25.11 5.57 8.18
N THR A 141 25.61 4.96 9.24
CA THR A 141 24.87 3.94 10.02
C THR A 141 23.69 4.52 10.82
N ARG A 142 23.75 5.79 11.22
CA ARG A 142 22.70 6.49 12.00
C ARG A 142 21.60 7.15 11.16
N LEU A 143 21.70 7.08 9.83
CA LEU A 143 20.75 7.75 8.95
C LEU A 143 19.39 7.07 9.02
N LYS A 144 18.35 7.79 9.49
CA LYS A 144 16.96 7.32 9.61
C LYS A 144 16.11 7.70 8.40
N LEU A 145 16.36 8.86 7.81
CA LEU A 145 15.59 9.36 6.66
C LEU A 145 16.49 9.90 5.56
N LEU A 146 16.33 9.35 4.36
CA LEU A 146 16.92 9.83 3.13
C LEU A 146 15.82 10.15 2.10
N ASN A 147 15.67 11.42 1.76
CA ASN A 147 14.70 11.85 0.75
C ASN A 147 15.40 12.43 -0.48
N LEU A 148 15.32 11.68 -1.59
CA LEU A 148 15.86 12.01 -2.91
C LEU A 148 14.75 12.30 -3.94
N GLY A 149 13.49 12.43 -3.51
CA GLY A 149 12.35 12.63 -4.41
C GLY A 149 12.54 13.81 -5.38
N GLY A 150 12.22 13.64 -6.66
CA GLY A 150 12.37 14.68 -7.68
C GLY A 150 13.82 15.02 -8.09
N CYS A 151 14.81 14.19 -7.73
CA CYS A 151 16.19 14.29 -8.24
C CYS A 151 16.31 13.73 -9.66
N LYS A 152 15.77 14.46 -10.64
CA LYS A 152 15.58 13.99 -12.03
C LYS A 152 16.84 13.53 -12.78
N ASN A 153 18.02 14.09 -12.45
CA ASN A 153 19.30 13.77 -13.12
C ASN A 153 20.20 12.83 -12.32
N LEU A 154 19.74 12.38 -11.16
CA LEU A 154 20.54 11.47 -10.34
C LEU A 154 20.65 10.13 -11.08
N ARG A 155 21.84 9.56 -11.15
CA ARG A 155 22.16 8.38 -11.96
C ARG A 155 22.34 7.12 -11.14
N SER A 156 22.90 7.26 -9.95
CA SER A 156 23.22 6.13 -9.08
C SER A 156 23.17 6.52 -7.61
N LEU A 157 22.83 5.53 -6.78
CA LEU A 157 23.05 5.55 -5.34
C LEU A 157 24.51 5.15 -5.02
N PRO A 158 24.97 5.29 -3.76
CA PRO A 158 26.26 4.78 -3.33
C PRO A 158 26.39 3.28 -3.60
N THR A 159 27.59 2.82 -3.98
CA THR A 159 27.85 1.40 -4.27
C THR A 159 28.10 0.55 -3.03
N LYS A 160 28.42 1.17 -1.90
CA LYS A 160 28.58 0.52 -0.59
C LYS A 160 27.59 1.16 0.37
N ILE A 161 26.65 0.38 0.89
CA ILE A 161 25.57 0.88 1.75
C ILE A 161 25.61 0.16 3.10
N GLU A 162 25.68 0.93 4.19
CA GLU A 162 25.69 0.51 5.60
C GLU A 162 24.62 1.32 6.37
N TRP A 163 23.44 1.51 5.78
CA TRP A 163 22.34 2.30 6.35
C TRP A 163 21.56 1.53 7.43
N GLU A 164 22.25 1.13 8.49
CA GLU A 164 21.74 0.25 9.55
C GLU A 164 20.49 0.79 10.27
N SER A 165 20.29 2.11 10.35
CA SER A 165 19.14 2.72 11.04
C SER A 165 18.08 3.29 10.10
N LEU A 166 18.13 3.01 8.80
CA LEU A 166 17.28 3.72 7.82
C LEU A 166 15.84 3.23 7.83
N GLU A 167 14.95 4.09 8.30
CA GLU A 167 13.52 3.85 8.39
C GLU A 167 12.76 4.27 7.12
N THR A 168 13.22 5.33 6.44
CA THR A 168 12.52 5.94 5.30
C THR A 168 13.47 6.29 4.16
N LEU A 169 13.20 5.72 2.98
CA LEU A 169 13.88 6.04 1.72
C LEU A 169 12.85 6.53 0.68
N ASN A 170 12.98 7.77 0.24
CA ASN A 170 12.13 8.33 -0.82
C ASN A 170 12.94 8.50 -2.11
N LEU A 171 12.57 7.77 -3.16
CA LEU A 171 13.12 7.80 -4.51
C LEU A 171 12.07 8.21 -5.56
N LYS A 172 11.03 8.97 -5.16
CA LYS A 172 9.97 9.42 -6.07
C LYS A 172 10.51 10.18 -7.28
N ASP A 173 9.90 10.00 -8.46
CA ASP A 173 10.24 10.72 -9.71
C ASP A 173 11.71 10.53 -10.13
N PHE A 174 12.29 9.39 -9.79
CA PHE A 174 13.67 9.01 -10.09
C PHE A 174 13.76 8.24 -11.41
N LYS A 175 14.10 8.93 -12.50
CA LYS A 175 13.92 8.44 -13.89
C LYS A 175 15.12 7.75 -14.53
N ASN A 176 16.30 7.78 -13.90
CA ASN A 176 17.59 7.47 -14.55
C ASN A 176 18.51 6.54 -13.72
N LEU A 177 17.97 5.65 -12.88
CA LEU A 177 18.81 4.72 -12.11
C LEU A 177 19.54 3.77 -13.06
N VAL A 178 20.83 4.00 -13.27
CA VAL A 178 21.75 3.10 -13.98
C VAL A 178 22.67 2.50 -12.93
N SER A 179 22.42 1.25 -12.53
CA SER A 179 23.45 0.50 -11.80
C SER A 179 24.52 0.01 -12.76
N LEU A 180 25.77 0.18 -12.31
CA LEU A 180 26.97 -0.29 -12.98
C LEU A 180 27.10 -1.80 -12.75
N ALA A 181 26.37 -2.61 -13.54
CA ALA A 181 26.74 -4.02 -13.70
C ALA A 181 27.96 -4.12 -14.62
N SER A 182 29.02 -4.74 -14.12
CA SER A 182 30.30 -4.89 -14.80
C SER A 182 30.23 -5.93 -15.94
N SER A 183 30.85 -5.56 -17.06
CA SER A 183 31.34 -6.40 -18.17
C SER A 183 30.37 -7.23 -19.03
N LYS A 184 30.32 -6.80 -20.31
CA LYS A 184 30.14 -7.57 -21.56
C LYS A 184 28.94 -8.54 -21.68
N GLY A 185 27.98 -8.08 -22.49
CA GLY A 185 27.15 -8.93 -23.34
C GLY A 185 25.76 -9.24 -22.78
N CYS A 186 24.76 -8.98 -23.61
CA CYS A 186 23.33 -9.26 -23.44
C CYS A 186 22.51 -8.32 -22.52
N CYS A 187 21.40 -7.85 -23.10
CA CYS A 187 20.24 -7.18 -22.49
C CYS A 187 20.49 -6.39 -21.19
N LYS A 188 20.69 -5.06 -21.32
CA LYS A 188 20.81 -4.12 -20.20
C LYS A 188 19.57 -4.14 -19.31
N VAL A 189 19.59 -4.96 -18.27
CA VAL A 189 18.70 -4.88 -17.12
C VAL A 189 19.39 -3.99 -16.09
N GLU A 190 18.79 -2.83 -15.82
CA GLU A 190 19.19 -1.91 -14.76
C GLU A 190 18.98 -2.61 -13.40
N SER A 191 20.06 -3.03 -12.73
CA SER A 191 19.99 -3.68 -11.42
C SER A 191 19.92 -2.65 -10.28
N TRP A 192 19.47 -3.04 -9.10
CA TRP A 192 19.58 -2.22 -7.88
C TRP A 192 20.92 -2.50 -7.19
N PRO A 193 21.43 -1.60 -6.31
CA PRO A 193 22.56 -1.95 -5.46
C PRO A 193 22.19 -3.17 -4.60
N GLU A 194 22.92 -4.28 -4.75
CA GLU A 194 22.68 -5.53 -4.01
C GLU A 194 22.72 -5.33 -2.49
N ASP A 195 23.48 -4.34 -2.02
CA ASP A 195 23.59 -3.96 -0.61
C ASP A 195 22.30 -3.42 0.01
N LEU A 196 21.33 -2.94 -0.79
CA LEU A 196 20.01 -2.55 -0.26
C LEU A 196 19.24 -3.75 0.31
N ASN A 197 19.65 -4.98 -0.02
CA ASN A 197 19.05 -6.20 0.53
C ASN A 197 19.27 -6.39 2.03
N GLN A 198 20.21 -5.66 2.63
CA GLN A 198 20.62 -5.82 4.03
C GLN A 198 19.91 -4.81 4.98
N LEU A 199 18.96 -4.03 4.47
CA LEU A 199 18.27 -2.97 5.24
C LEU A 199 17.12 -3.53 6.08
N GLU A 200 17.44 -4.10 7.25
CA GLU A 200 16.48 -4.75 8.15
C GLU A 200 15.43 -3.78 8.75
N PHE A 201 15.72 -2.49 8.84
CA PHE A 201 14.86 -1.48 9.50
C PHE A 201 14.06 -0.60 8.54
N LEU A 202 14.10 -0.88 7.23
CA LEU A 202 13.43 -0.06 6.23
C LEU A 202 11.91 -0.30 6.28
N ASP A 203 11.17 0.66 6.83
CA ASP A 203 9.71 0.56 6.98
C ASP A 203 8.95 1.11 5.76
N ARG A 204 9.51 2.14 5.11
CA ARG A 204 8.85 2.88 4.01
C ARG A 204 9.77 3.10 2.83
N LEU A 205 9.34 2.64 1.65
CA LEU A 205 10.00 2.89 0.37
C LEU A 205 9.02 3.50 -0.65
N ASP A 206 9.33 4.71 -1.12
CA ASP A 206 8.58 5.37 -2.18
C ASP A 206 9.34 5.29 -3.51
N LEU A 207 8.86 4.44 -4.42
CA LEU A 207 9.32 4.28 -5.80
C LEU A 207 8.27 4.80 -6.81
N SER A 208 7.33 5.63 -6.36
CA SER A 208 6.33 6.18 -7.27
C SER A 208 7.00 7.00 -8.38
N GLU A 209 6.49 6.87 -9.61
CA GLU A 209 6.98 7.60 -10.77
C GLU A 209 8.45 7.29 -11.17
N THR A 210 9.07 6.23 -10.63
CA THR A 210 10.37 5.72 -11.12
C THR A 210 10.16 4.93 -12.40
N ALA A 211 10.46 5.53 -13.55
CA ALA A 211 10.36 4.84 -14.82
C ALA A 211 11.54 3.87 -14.97
N ARG A 212 11.25 2.55 -15.02
CA ARG A 212 11.98 1.48 -15.74
C ARG A 212 12.56 0.30 -14.95
N THR A 213 12.69 0.36 -13.64
CA THR A 213 13.36 -0.70 -12.85
C THR A 213 12.40 -1.59 -12.07
N ILE A 214 12.56 -2.91 -12.20
CA ILE A 214 11.94 -3.93 -11.33
C ILE A 214 12.56 -3.77 -9.93
N PRO A 215 11.79 -3.66 -8.82
CA PRO A 215 12.38 -3.56 -7.51
C PRO A 215 12.96 -4.91 -7.09
N PRO A 216 14.04 -4.93 -6.30
CA PRO A 216 14.72 -6.15 -5.87
C PRO A 216 13.92 -6.85 -4.76
N SER A 217 14.35 -8.06 -4.40
CA SER A 217 13.65 -8.94 -3.45
C SER A 217 13.56 -8.42 -2.02
N PHE A 218 14.32 -7.42 -1.60
CA PHE A 218 14.20 -6.88 -0.23
C PHE A 218 12.89 -6.13 0.03
N ILE A 219 12.16 -5.74 -1.03
CA ILE A 219 10.86 -5.06 -0.89
C ILE A 219 9.83 -5.90 -0.11
N PHE A 220 10.04 -7.21 0.00
CA PHE A 220 9.14 -8.12 0.72
C PHE A 220 9.23 -8.01 2.25
N GLN A 221 10.20 -7.26 2.78
CA GLN A 221 10.35 -6.97 4.21
C GLN A 221 9.70 -5.63 4.61
N LEU A 222 9.24 -4.84 3.63
CA LEU A 222 8.75 -3.48 3.85
C LEU A 222 7.29 -3.46 4.33
N LYS A 223 6.98 -2.57 5.28
CA LYS A 223 5.60 -2.34 5.73
C LYS A 223 4.77 -1.55 4.73
N VAL A 224 5.40 -0.64 3.98
CA VAL A 224 4.73 0.23 2.99
C VAL A 224 5.60 0.38 1.73
N LEU A 225 5.07 -0.02 0.58
CA LEU A 225 5.70 0.10 -0.74
C LEU A 225 4.79 0.85 -1.71
N TYR A 226 5.30 1.93 -2.31
CA TYR A 226 4.64 2.60 -3.44
C TYR A 226 5.39 2.25 -4.73
N PHE A 227 4.77 1.49 -5.67
CA PHE A 227 5.43 1.03 -6.89
C PHE A 227 4.51 0.98 -8.13
N ASN A 228 5.09 1.18 -9.32
CA ASN A 228 4.42 1.08 -10.63
C ASN A 228 4.80 -0.25 -11.34
N TRP A 229 3.84 -1.17 -11.46
CA TRP A 229 4.05 -2.58 -11.88
C TRP A 229 4.54 -2.78 -13.34
N ARG A 230 5.33 -3.85 -13.59
CA ARG A 230 5.72 -4.33 -14.94
C ARG A 230 5.44 -5.83 -15.13
N LYS A 231 5.11 -6.18 -16.38
CA LYS A 231 4.73 -7.50 -16.91
C LYS A 231 5.80 -8.59 -16.68
N GLY A 232 5.41 -9.80 -16.29
CA GLY A 232 6.23 -11.02 -16.38
C GLY A 232 7.14 -11.45 -15.22
N ALA A 233 7.03 -10.87 -14.02
CA ALA A 233 7.82 -11.32 -12.86
C ALA A 233 7.00 -12.20 -11.90
N SER A 234 7.66 -13.23 -11.35
CA SER A 234 7.09 -14.21 -10.42
C SER A 234 7.48 -13.84 -8.98
N TYR A 235 6.51 -13.58 -8.11
CA TYR A 235 6.73 -13.10 -6.74
C TYR A 235 6.01 -14.01 -5.74
N ASN A 236 6.51 -15.24 -5.60
CA ASN A 236 5.87 -16.34 -4.88
C ASN A 236 5.79 -16.18 -3.35
N SER A 237 6.28 -15.08 -2.76
CA SER A 237 6.28 -14.84 -1.30
C SER A 237 5.40 -13.67 -0.86
N LEU A 238 4.95 -12.80 -1.78
CA LEU A 238 4.19 -11.61 -1.43
C LEU A 238 2.79 -11.98 -0.92
N ARG A 239 2.44 -11.54 0.30
CA ARG A 239 1.15 -11.84 0.95
C ARG A 239 0.16 -10.68 0.94
N GLU A 240 0.63 -9.44 1.02
CA GLU A 240 -0.24 -8.27 1.03
C GLU A 240 0.26 -7.25 -0.01
N LEU A 241 -0.66 -6.72 -0.81
CA LEU A 241 -0.38 -5.70 -1.83
C LEU A 241 -1.27 -4.49 -1.59
N ASN A 242 -0.67 -3.34 -1.25
CA ASN A 242 -1.40 -2.08 -1.10
C ASN A 242 -1.02 -1.11 -2.22
N LEU A 243 -2.01 -0.76 -3.05
CA LEU A 243 -1.94 0.15 -4.18
C LEU A 243 -3.07 1.20 -4.11
N ARG A 244 -3.48 1.55 -2.88
CA ARG A 244 -4.52 2.54 -2.63
C ARG A 244 -4.13 3.92 -3.18
N GLU A 245 -5.08 4.61 -3.80
CA GLU A 245 -4.96 6.00 -4.27
C GLU A 245 -3.72 6.24 -5.17
N CYS A 246 -3.33 5.21 -5.94
CA CYS A 246 -2.16 5.24 -6.81
C CYS A 246 -2.45 5.81 -8.22
N ASN A 247 -3.66 6.33 -8.47
CA ASN A 247 -4.13 6.79 -9.79
C ASN A 247 -3.96 5.74 -10.90
N LEU A 248 -4.19 4.47 -10.58
CA LEU A 248 -4.13 3.38 -11.56
C LEU A 248 -5.28 3.51 -12.56
N CYS A 249 -4.96 3.46 -13.85
CA CYS A 249 -5.93 3.47 -14.93
C CYS A 249 -6.30 2.05 -15.44
N ASP A 250 -5.47 1.06 -15.13
CA ASP A 250 -5.69 -0.34 -15.53
C ASP A 250 -4.95 -1.28 -14.57
N ILE A 251 -5.41 -2.53 -14.45
CA ILE A 251 -4.75 -3.59 -13.68
C ILE A 251 -4.26 -4.65 -14.67
N PRO A 252 -2.95 -4.96 -14.70
CA PRO A 252 -2.40 -5.90 -15.66
C PRO A 252 -2.89 -7.34 -15.39
N ASN A 253 -3.19 -8.07 -16.46
CA ASN A 253 -3.57 -9.50 -16.40
C ASN A 253 -2.53 -10.37 -15.68
N ASP A 254 -1.27 -9.96 -15.64
CA ASP A 254 -0.20 -10.71 -14.98
C ASP A 254 -0.26 -10.69 -13.45
N ILE A 255 -1.22 -9.96 -12.83
CA ILE A 255 -1.41 -9.97 -11.36
C ILE A 255 -1.57 -11.40 -10.81
N SER A 256 -2.06 -12.35 -11.63
CA SER A 256 -2.15 -13.76 -11.30
C SER A 256 -0.81 -14.45 -10.99
N SER A 257 0.33 -13.87 -11.36
CA SER A 257 1.66 -14.44 -11.03
C SER A 257 1.99 -14.30 -9.54
N LEU A 258 1.25 -13.46 -8.81
CA LEU A 258 1.38 -13.20 -7.38
C LEU A 258 0.67 -14.27 -6.54
N THR A 259 0.97 -15.54 -6.80
CA THR A 259 0.21 -16.71 -6.31
C THR A 259 0.08 -16.82 -4.78
N SER A 260 0.96 -16.16 -4.02
CA SER A 260 0.92 -16.16 -2.55
C SER A 260 0.12 -15.03 -1.90
N LEU A 261 -0.46 -14.12 -2.69
CA LEU A 261 -1.23 -13.00 -2.16
C LEU A 261 -2.44 -13.48 -1.37
N TYR A 262 -2.61 -12.91 -0.19
CA TYR A 262 -3.72 -13.08 0.73
C TYR A 262 -4.60 -11.82 0.78
N PHE A 263 -4.02 -10.64 0.64
CA PHE A 263 -4.75 -9.36 0.70
C PHE A 263 -4.32 -8.43 -0.44
N ILE A 264 -5.28 -7.79 -1.10
CA ILE A 264 -5.05 -6.76 -2.12
C ILE A 264 -5.90 -5.53 -1.81
N ASP A 265 -5.28 -4.37 -1.68
CA ASP A 265 -5.95 -3.06 -1.61
C ASP A 265 -5.67 -2.25 -2.88
N LEU A 266 -6.71 -2.02 -3.66
CA LEU A 266 -6.73 -1.24 -4.89
C LEU A 266 -7.70 -0.04 -4.77
N SER A 267 -8.10 0.31 -3.55
CA SER A 267 -9.10 1.36 -3.30
C SER A 267 -8.67 2.75 -3.81
N GLY A 268 -9.63 3.58 -4.21
CA GLY A 268 -9.38 4.96 -4.64
C GLY A 268 -8.65 5.11 -5.96
N ASN A 269 -8.76 4.12 -6.87
CA ASN A 269 -8.18 4.17 -8.21
C ASN A 269 -9.27 4.33 -9.30
N ASN A 270 -8.87 4.70 -10.52
CA ASN A 270 -9.81 5.07 -11.60
C ASN A 270 -9.75 4.09 -12.78
N PHE A 271 -9.49 2.81 -12.54
CA PHE A 271 -9.59 1.77 -13.57
C PHE A 271 -11.05 1.38 -13.84
N ILE A 272 -11.34 0.96 -15.07
CA ILE A 272 -12.70 0.67 -15.52
C ILE A 272 -13.13 -0.77 -15.19
N SER A 273 -12.17 -1.69 -15.10
CA SER A 273 -12.42 -3.12 -14.86
C SER A 273 -11.29 -3.76 -14.07
N VAL A 274 -11.60 -4.90 -13.45
CA VAL A 274 -10.60 -5.79 -12.84
C VAL A 274 -10.38 -6.98 -13.78
N PRO A 275 -9.12 -7.36 -14.09
CA PRO A 275 -8.84 -8.45 -15.01
C PRO A 275 -9.34 -9.79 -14.46
N SER A 276 -9.87 -10.63 -15.33
CA SER A 276 -10.38 -11.97 -14.95
C SER A 276 -9.28 -12.88 -14.38
N SER A 277 -8.02 -12.59 -14.66
CA SER A 277 -6.88 -13.32 -14.11
C SER A 277 -6.75 -13.21 -12.58
N ILE A 278 -7.36 -12.21 -11.94
CA ILE A 278 -7.36 -12.08 -10.47
C ILE A 278 -7.95 -13.32 -9.78
N THR A 279 -8.85 -14.03 -10.46
CA THR A 279 -9.45 -15.28 -9.96
C THR A 279 -8.45 -16.43 -9.90
N ARG A 280 -7.29 -16.33 -10.57
CA ARG A 280 -6.22 -17.35 -10.53
C ARG A 280 -5.36 -17.26 -9.28
N LEU A 281 -5.50 -16.20 -8.49
CA LEU A 281 -4.84 -16.08 -7.20
C LEU A 281 -5.48 -17.09 -6.24
N SER A 282 -4.78 -18.19 -5.95
CA SER A 282 -5.35 -19.26 -5.13
C SER A 282 -5.37 -18.91 -3.65
N LYS A 283 -4.51 -18.03 -3.15
CA LYS A 283 -4.42 -17.70 -1.71
C LYS A 283 -5.17 -16.43 -1.29
N ILE A 284 -5.71 -15.65 -2.22
CA ILE A 284 -6.31 -14.34 -1.92
C ILE A 284 -7.58 -14.50 -1.07
N ASN A 285 -7.63 -13.85 0.08
CA ASN A 285 -8.80 -13.84 0.94
C ASN A 285 -9.58 -12.54 0.81
N THR A 286 -8.91 -11.41 0.62
CA THR A 286 -9.55 -10.09 0.62
C THR A 286 -9.11 -9.25 -0.55
N LEU A 287 -10.09 -8.66 -1.25
CA LEU A 287 -9.90 -7.71 -2.33
C LEU A 287 -10.67 -6.42 -2.01
N ASN A 288 -9.93 -5.34 -1.74
CA ASN A 288 -10.48 -4.02 -1.50
C ASN A 288 -10.42 -3.15 -2.77
N LEU A 289 -11.58 -2.70 -3.23
CA LEU A 289 -11.81 -1.87 -4.40
C LEU A 289 -12.69 -0.65 -4.04
N ASP A 290 -12.76 -0.29 -2.75
CA ASP A 290 -13.56 0.84 -2.29
C ASP A 290 -13.18 2.13 -3.03
N ASN A 291 -14.15 2.99 -3.29
CA ASN A 291 -13.99 4.30 -3.94
C ASN A 291 -13.36 4.25 -5.34
N CYS A 292 -13.45 3.13 -6.05
CA CYS A 292 -13.06 3.05 -7.46
C CYS A 292 -14.18 3.60 -8.36
N LYS A 293 -14.14 4.92 -8.61
CA LYS A 293 -15.28 5.68 -9.18
C LYS A 293 -15.65 5.30 -10.62
N GLU A 294 -14.68 4.87 -11.41
CA GLU A 294 -14.85 4.50 -12.83
C GLU A 294 -15.05 3.00 -13.05
N LEU A 295 -14.97 2.18 -11.99
CA LEU A 295 -15.10 0.73 -12.07
C LEU A 295 -16.52 0.34 -12.47
N LYS A 296 -16.68 -0.35 -13.60
CA LYS A 296 -17.99 -0.72 -14.17
C LYS A 296 -18.42 -2.15 -13.87
N SER A 297 -17.49 -3.09 -13.82
CA SER A 297 -17.80 -4.49 -13.61
C SER A 297 -16.70 -5.25 -12.88
N LEU A 298 -17.11 -6.31 -12.16
CA LEU A 298 -16.21 -7.28 -11.54
C LEU A 298 -16.28 -8.63 -12.27
N PRO A 299 -15.13 -9.33 -12.44
CA PRO A 299 -15.11 -10.72 -12.89
C PRO A 299 -15.67 -11.65 -11.81
N GLU A 300 -15.61 -12.97 -12.00
CA GLU A 300 -16.09 -13.99 -11.05
C GLU A 300 -15.21 -14.08 -9.78
N VAL A 301 -15.14 -12.97 -9.04
CA VAL A 301 -14.23 -12.76 -7.91
C VAL A 301 -14.56 -13.67 -6.73
N LEU A 302 -15.82 -14.08 -6.56
CA LEU A 302 -16.26 -14.94 -5.46
C LEU A 302 -15.87 -16.43 -5.58
N THR A 303 -15.33 -16.86 -6.73
CA THR A 303 -14.86 -18.23 -6.91
C THR A 303 -13.71 -18.56 -5.95
N ASN A 304 -12.84 -17.59 -5.66
CA ASN A 304 -11.62 -17.76 -4.87
C ASN A 304 -11.40 -16.73 -3.76
N ILE A 305 -12.19 -15.65 -3.70
CA ILE A 305 -12.02 -14.59 -2.70
C ILE A 305 -13.01 -14.80 -1.56
N GLY A 306 -12.57 -14.58 -0.32
CA GLY A 306 -13.42 -14.60 0.87
C GLY A 306 -14.24 -13.32 0.97
N SER A 307 -13.57 -12.17 0.86
CA SER A 307 -14.16 -10.84 1.07
C SER A 307 -13.86 -9.88 -0.07
N VAL A 308 -14.91 -9.26 -0.62
CA VAL A 308 -14.82 -8.25 -1.68
C VAL A 308 -15.46 -6.95 -1.22
N LEU A 309 -14.66 -5.90 -1.11
CA LEU A 309 -15.09 -4.55 -0.72
C LEU A 309 -15.14 -3.66 -1.96
N VAL A 310 -16.29 -3.06 -2.26
CA VAL A 310 -16.52 -2.19 -3.43
C VAL A 310 -17.31 -0.94 -3.06
N SER A 311 -17.27 -0.52 -1.80
CA SER A 311 -18.07 0.60 -1.30
C SER A 311 -17.69 1.92 -1.95
N GLY A 312 -18.68 2.72 -2.34
CA GLY A 312 -18.47 4.02 -2.99
C GLY A 312 -18.02 3.93 -4.45
N CYS A 313 -18.24 2.81 -5.13
CA CYS A 313 -18.02 2.67 -6.56
C CYS A 313 -19.24 3.17 -7.36
N ASP A 314 -19.18 4.42 -7.82
CA ASP A 314 -20.32 5.12 -8.41
C ASP A 314 -20.72 4.58 -9.79
N SER A 315 -19.77 4.00 -10.54
CA SER A 315 -19.99 3.47 -11.90
C SER A 315 -20.25 1.96 -11.94
N LEU A 316 -20.24 1.26 -10.81
CA LEU A 316 -20.32 -0.20 -10.78
C LEU A 316 -21.73 -0.66 -11.15
N GLU A 317 -21.87 -1.42 -12.23
CA GLU A 317 -23.15 -1.85 -12.80
C GLU A 317 -23.39 -3.36 -12.66
N ALA A 318 -22.33 -4.17 -12.53
CA ALA A 318 -22.49 -5.61 -12.43
C ALA A 318 -21.36 -6.30 -11.64
N ILE A 319 -21.74 -7.34 -10.91
CA ILE A 319 -20.81 -8.31 -10.30
C ILE A 319 -21.10 -9.66 -10.94
N ALA A 320 -20.11 -10.28 -11.57
CA ALA A 320 -20.29 -11.60 -12.15
C ALA A 320 -20.57 -12.65 -11.05
N ASN A 321 -21.51 -13.55 -11.33
CA ASN A 321 -21.84 -14.65 -10.42
C ASN A 321 -20.71 -15.67 -10.42
N PRO A 322 -20.40 -16.31 -9.28
CA PRO A 322 -19.44 -17.40 -9.27
C PRO A 322 -19.95 -18.57 -10.12
N SER A 323 -19.08 -19.16 -10.93
CA SER A 323 -19.39 -20.38 -11.68
C SER A 323 -19.14 -21.65 -10.86
N ASN A 324 -18.15 -21.63 -9.94
CA ASN A 324 -17.74 -22.74 -9.08
C ASN A 324 -17.24 -22.24 -7.72
N VAL A 325 -17.00 -23.16 -6.76
CA VAL A 325 -16.35 -22.87 -5.47
C VAL A 325 -14.98 -23.56 -5.41
N CYS A 326 -13.90 -22.80 -5.22
CA CYS A 326 -12.54 -23.34 -5.15
C CYS A 326 -11.90 -23.29 -3.74
N LYS A 327 -12.62 -22.86 -2.68
CA LYS A 327 -12.06 -22.72 -1.32
C LYS A 327 -12.88 -23.33 -0.19
N SER A 328 -12.14 -23.84 0.81
CA SER A 328 -12.52 -24.35 2.15
C SER A 328 -12.83 -23.25 3.19
N VAL A 329 -13.00 -21.98 2.79
CA VAL A 329 -13.31 -20.90 3.74
C VAL A 329 -14.82 -20.88 3.97
N ASN A 330 -15.25 -21.13 5.20
CA ASN A 330 -16.66 -21.30 5.57
C ASN A 330 -17.55 -20.06 5.42
N TRP A 331 -17.02 -18.93 4.93
CA TRP A 331 -17.76 -17.68 4.79
C TRP A 331 -17.35 -16.92 3.53
N ALA A 332 -18.27 -16.19 2.90
CA ALA A 332 -17.97 -15.18 1.88
C ALA A 332 -18.77 -13.91 2.09
N ASP A 333 -18.19 -12.75 1.75
CA ASP A 333 -18.93 -11.50 1.73
C ASP A 333 -18.61 -10.55 0.57
N ILE A 334 -19.66 -9.84 0.13
CA ILE A 334 -19.56 -8.68 -0.76
C ILE A 334 -20.12 -7.46 -0.02
N ARG A 335 -19.33 -6.39 0.04
CA ARG A 335 -19.76 -5.11 0.61
C ARG A 335 -19.67 -3.99 -0.42
N GLY A 336 -20.82 -3.57 -0.94
CA GLY A 336 -20.94 -2.44 -1.85
C GLY A 336 -21.79 -1.33 -1.26
N ILE A 337 -21.32 -0.68 -0.20
CA ILE A 337 -22.09 0.42 0.40
C ILE A 337 -22.03 1.64 -0.52
N ASN A 338 -23.15 2.35 -0.72
CA ASN A 338 -23.27 3.50 -1.62
C ASN A 338 -22.96 3.20 -3.10
N CYS A 339 -23.07 1.95 -3.55
CA CYS A 339 -22.98 1.56 -4.95
C CYS A 339 -24.35 1.69 -5.65
N TYR A 340 -24.84 2.92 -5.81
CA TYR A 340 -26.24 3.15 -6.22
C TYR A 340 -26.55 2.61 -7.62
N ARG A 341 -25.62 2.74 -8.58
CA ARG A 341 -25.79 2.16 -9.92
C ARG A 341 -25.94 0.64 -9.87
N LEU A 342 -25.16 -0.04 -9.04
CA LEU A 342 -25.24 -1.48 -8.87
C LEU A 342 -26.61 -1.89 -8.34
N ALA A 343 -27.17 -1.10 -7.40
CA ALA A 343 -28.51 -1.35 -6.87
C ALA A 343 -29.62 -1.15 -7.91
N GLU A 344 -29.43 -0.24 -8.88
CA GLU A 344 -30.40 -0.01 -9.95
C GLU A 344 -30.40 -1.12 -11.01
N THR A 345 -29.23 -1.68 -11.32
CA THR A 345 -29.06 -2.65 -12.41
C THR A 345 -29.19 -4.10 -11.96
N MET A 346 -28.87 -4.41 -10.70
CA MET A 346 -28.72 -5.78 -10.23
C MET A 346 -29.94 -6.28 -9.46
N ASN A 347 -30.43 -7.48 -9.80
CA ASN A 347 -31.44 -8.16 -9.00
C ASN A 347 -30.77 -8.90 -7.83
N LEU A 348 -30.90 -8.35 -6.61
CA LEU A 348 -30.33 -8.91 -5.38
C LEU A 348 -30.78 -10.35 -5.12
N VAL A 349 -32.06 -10.65 -5.34
CA VAL A 349 -32.60 -12.01 -5.10
C VAL A 349 -31.96 -12.98 -6.07
N THR A 350 -31.84 -12.62 -7.35
CA THR A 350 -31.18 -13.46 -8.34
C THR A 350 -29.70 -13.69 -7.99
N LEU A 351 -28.98 -12.65 -7.55
CA LEU A 351 -27.60 -12.78 -7.08
C LEU A 351 -27.53 -13.74 -5.89
N LEU A 352 -28.39 -13.54 -4.89
CA LEU A 352 -28.44 -14.36 -3.69
C LEU A 352 -28.72 -15.83 -4.03
N LYS A 353 -29.77 -16.11 -4.82
CA LYS A 353 -30.12 -17.48 -5.26
C LYS A 353 -28.97 -18.15 -6.02
N LYS A 354 -28.31 -17.43 -6.93
CA LYS A 354 -27.14 -17.95 -7.68
C LYS A 354 -25.99 -18.30 -6.74
N ASN A 355 -25.68 -17.44 -5.78
CA ASN A 355 -24.64 -17.71 -4.79
C ASN A 355 -25.04 -18.89 -3.88
N ILE A 356 -26.28 -18.96 -3.38
CA ILE A 356 -26.76 -20.10 -2.56
C ILE A 356 -26.61 -21.41 -3.33
N LYS A 357 -27.03 -21.46 -4.60
CA LYS A 357 -26.94 -22.67 -5.44
C LYS A 357 -25.50 -23.15 -5.62
N VAL A 358 -24.54 -22.22 -5.72
CA VAL A 358 -23.12 -22.53 -5.88
C VAL A 358 -22.45 -22.87 -4.54
N PHE A 359 -22.82 -22.19 -3.45
CA PHE A 359 -22.16 -22.32 -2.13
C PHE A 359 -22.83 -23.30 -1.16
N GLY A 360 -24.05 -23.77 -1.46
CA GLY A 360 -24.92 -24.49 -0.52
C GLY A 360 -24.32 -25.72 0.18
N ASN A 361 -23.24 -26.28 -0.37
CA ASN A 361 -22.52 -27.43 0.20
C ASN A 361 -21.11 -27.11 0.73
N PHE A 362 -20.61 -25.88 0.55
CA PHE A 362 -19.19 -25.54 0.78
C PHE A 362 -18.95 -24.43 1.79
N ARG A 363 -19.89 -23.50 1.99
CA ARG A 363 -19.75 -22.38 2.94
C ARG A 363 -20.93 -22.34 3.91
N ASN A 364 -20.63 -22.02 5.17
CA ASN A 364 -21.61 -21.92 6.24
C ASN A 364 -22.36 -20.59 6.22
N VAL A 365 -21.75 -19.53 5.69
CA VAL A 365 -22.31 -18.17 5.73
C VAL A 365 -21.99 -17.39 4.45
N PHE A 366 -22.98 -16.66 3.93
CA PHE A 366 -22.80 -15.74 2.81
C PHE A 366 -23.49 -14.42 3.08
N THR A 367 -22.75 -13.32 3.00
CA THR A 367 -23.26 -11.98 3.33
C THR A 367 -23.10 -11.03 2.14
N VAL A 368 -24.20 -10.36 1.78
CA VAL A 368 -24.20 -9.32 0.74
C VAL A 368 -24.76 -8.04 1.31
N ILE A 369 -24.02 -6.94 1.13
CA ILE A 369 -24.46 -5.60 1.50
C ILE A 369 -24.44 -4.75 0.24
N ILE A 370 -25.62 -4.27 -0.17
CA ILE A 370 -25.79 -3.33 -1.29
C ILE A 370 -26.81 -2.26 -0.91
N PRO A 371 -26.85 -1.10 -1.60
CA PRO A 371 -27.86 -0.09 -1.33
C PRO A 371 -29.26 -0.62 -1.63
N GLY A 372 -30.21 -0.33 -0.75
CA GLY A 372 -31.60 -0.75 -0.89
C GLY A 372 -32.47 -0.16 0.21
N GLY A 373 -33.75 0.03 -0.07
CA GLY A 373 -34.72 0.61 0.87
C GLY A 373 -35.75 -0.37 1.42
N GLU A 374 -35.95 -1.49 0.73
CA GLU A 374 -37.04 -2.44 0.97
C GLU A 374 -36.53 -3.87 1.03
N ILE A 375 -37.28 -4.74 1.73
CA ILE A 375 -36.98 -6.17 1.77
C ILE A 375 -37.65 -6.82 0.55
N PRO A 376 -36.93 -7.62 -0.25
CA PRO A 376 -37.52 -8.29 -1.40
C PRO A 376 -38.69 -9.20 -1.02
N GLU A 377 -39.71 -9.28 -1.87
CA GLU A 377 -40.89 -10.16 -1.67
C GLU A 377 -40.53 -11.65 -1.57
N TRP A 378 -39.34 -12.05 -2.02
CA TRP A 378 -38.82 -13.40 -1.83
C TRP A 378 -38.69 -13.78 -0.34
N PHE A 379 -38.54 -12.83 0.57
CA PHE A 379 -38.63 -13.09 2.00
C PHE A 379 -40.12 -13.12 2.41
N ASP A 380 -40.62 -14.31 2.74
CA ASP A 380 -42.03 -14.58 3.06
C ASP A 380 -42.46 -14.06 4.43
N HIS A 381 -41.50 -13.87 5.34
CA HIS A 381 -41.72 -13.23 6.62
C HIS A 381 -40.94 -11.92 6.70
N GLN A 382 -41.65 -10.80 6.83
CA GLN A 382 -41.06 -9.46 6.93
C GLN A 382 -41.69 -8.67 8.08
N ARG A 383 -40.90 -7.81 8.74
CA ARG A 383 -41.37 -6.98 9.84
C ARG A 383 -40.59 -5.67 9.94
N VAL A 384 -41.27 -4.61 10.36
CA VAL A 384 -40.60 -3.37 10.81
C VAL A 384 -39.93 -3.62 12.17
N GLY A 385 -38.66 -3.21 12.29
CA GLY A 385 -37.84 -3.41 13.48
C GLY A 385 -36.64 -4.34 13.23
N PHE A 386 -35.92 -4.67 14.30
CA PHE A 386 -34.65 -5.41 14.27
C PHE A 386 -34.77 -6.90 14.61
N SER A 387 -35.98 -7.40 14.90
CA SER A 387 -36.20 -8.79 15.30
C SER A 387 -37.46 -9.38 14.66
N ILE A 388 -37.35 -10.61 14.18
CA ILE A 388 -38.46 -11.40 13.64
C ILE A 388 -38.55 -12.74 14.39
N LYS A 389 -39.77 -13.21 14.66
CA LYS A 389 -40.03 -14.52 15.26
C LYS A 389 -41.00 -15.25 14.34
N ILE A 390 -40.59 -16.42 13.85
CA ILE A 390 -41.39 -17.25 12.96
C ILE A 390 -41.76 -18.57 13.66
N PRO A 391 -43.00 -19.06 13.51
CA PRO A 391 -43.35 -20.40 13.97
C PRO A 391 -42.68 -21.42 13.05
N LEU A 392 -42.02 -22.40 13.66
CA LEU A 392 -41.34 -23.49 12.96
C LEU A 392 -42.25 -24.74 12.98
N ALA A 393 -42.46 -25.36 11.82
CA ALA A 393 -43.22 -26.61 11.70
C ALA A 393 -42.52 -27.78 12.44
N HIS A 394 -43.29 -28.74 12.95
CA HIS A 394 -42.71 -29.94 13.56
C HIS A 394 -41.89 -30.72 12.52
N ASN A 395 -40.65 -31.11 12.87
CA ASN A 395 -39.70 -31.91 12.07
C ASN A 395 -38.85 -31.20 10.99
N ILE A 396 -38.62 -29.89 11.08
CA ILE A 396 -37.73 -29.14 10.16
C ILE A 396 -36.30 -29.72 10.04
N TRP A 397 -35.84 -30.46 11.04
CA TRP A 397 -34.48 -31.04 11.06
C TRP A 397 -34.30 -32.28 10.19
N ASN A 398 -35.39 -32.92 9.73
CA ASN A 398 -35.34 -34.16 8.93
C ASN A 398 -35.65 -33.94 7.44
N ASP A 399 -35.76 -32.67 7.00
CA ASP A 399 -36.05 -32.35 5.60
C ASP A 399 -34.76 -32.29 4.78
N SER A 400 -34.53 -33.30 3.94
CA SER A 400 -33.33 -33.42 3.10
C SER A 400 -33.25 -32.38 1.99
N GLN A 401 -34.34 -31.67 1.68
CA GLN A 401 -34.37 -30.62 0.65
C GLN A 401 -34.06 -29.22 1.21
N ARG A 402 -33.81 -29.11 2.52
CA ARG A 402 -33.51 -27.83 3.17
C ARG A 402 -32.06 -27.41 2.90
N MET A 403 -31.90 -26.20 2.38
CA MET A 403 -30.60 -25.60 2.10
C MET A 403 -30.09 -24.68 3.22
N GLY A 404 -30.99 -24.00 3.95
CA GLY A 404 -30.57 -23.09 5.02
C GLY A 404 -31.61 -22.06 5.44
N VAL A 405 -31.13 -20.93 5.96
CA VAL A 405 -31.93 -19.76 6.37
C VAL A 405 -31.37 -18.53 5.70
N ALA A 406 -32.20 -17.78 4.99
CA ALA A 406 -31.83 -16.48 4.44
C ALA A 406 -32.36 -15.36 5.34
N LEU A 407 -31.49 -14.42 5.70
CA LEU A 407 -31.84 -13.22 6.46
C LEU A 407 -31.66 -11.99 5.56
N CYS A 408 -32.56 -11.02 5.70
CA CYS A 408 -32.44 -9.72 5.09
C CYS A 408 -32.77 -8.64 6.11
N CYS A 409 -32.00 -7.56 6.12
CA CYS A 409 -32.35 -6.37 6.89
C CYS A 409 -32.06 -5.12 6.08
N THR A 410 -32.89 -4.10 6.28
CA THR A 410 -32.64 -2.75 5.78
C THR A 410 -32.18 -1.90 6.94
N PHE A 411 -31.16 -1.08 6.72
CA PHE A 411 -30.60 -0.23 7.76
C PHE A 411 -30.18 1.13 7.20
N VAL A 412 -30.09 2.12 8.09
CA VAL A 412 -29.61 3.46 7.77
C VAL A 412 -28.44 3.79 8.69
N SER A 413 -27.41 4.45 8.14
CA SER A 413 -26.26 4.97 8.88
C SER A 413 -26.30 6.49 8.95
N ALA A 414 -25.83 7.06 10.06
CA ALA A 414 -25.90 8.50 10.34
C ALA A 414 -24.56 9.26 10.21
N ASP A 415 -23.40 8.61 10.03
CA ASP A 415 -22.08 9.30 9.98
C ASP A 415 -20.93 8.41 9.48
N THR A 416 -19.83 9.04 9.04
CA THR A 416 -18.66 8.42 8.34
C THR A 416 -17.38 8.24 9.19
N SER A 417 -17.43 8.09 10.51
CA SER A 417 -16.20 7.77 11.27
C SER A 417 -16.38 6.86 12.50
N ARG A 418 -15.54 5.80 12.52
CA ARG A 418 -15.42 4.61 13.40
C ARG A 418 -16.42 3.46 13.16
N GLU A 419 -15.91 2.24 13.31
CA GLU A 419 -16.57 0.95 12.98
C GLU A 419 -17.59 0.51 14.05
N GLU A 420 -18.77 0.04 13.62
CA GLU A 420 -19.72 -0.74 14.43
C GLU A 420 -20.01 -2.06 13.73
N HIS A 421 -20.33 -3.10 14.51
CA HIS A 421 -20.73 -4.40 13.97
C HIS A 421 -22.26 -4.53 14.01
N LEU A 422 -22.91 -4.88 12.89
CA LEU A 422 -24.23 -5.52 12.98
C LEU A 422 -24.02 -7.00 13.15
N THR A 423 -24.57 -7.52 14.23
CA THR A 423 -24.69 -8.96 14.42
C THR A 423 -26.04 -9.42 13.92
N SER A 424 -26.07 -10.48 13.13
CA SER A 424 -27.29 -11.20 12.79
C SER A 424 -27.25 -12.55 13.49
N GLU A 425 -28.20 -12.78 14.38
CA GLU A 425 -28.30 -14.03 15.15
C GLU A 425 -29.61 -14.74 14.86
N VAL A 426 -29.51 -16.06 14.61
CA VAL A 426 -30.66 -16.96 14.48
C VAL A 426 -30.74 -17.84 15.72
N LEU A 427 -31.78 -17.62 16.51
CA LEU A 427 -32.16 -18.46 17.65
C LEU A 427 -33.26 -19.43 17.22
N LEU A 428 -33.04 -20.72 17.37
CA LEU A 428 -34.05 -21.75 17.12
C LEU A 428 -34.53 -22.30 18.46
N HIS A 429 -35.81 -22.08 18.77
CA HIS A 429 -36.43 -22.62 19.97
C HIS A 429 -37.24 -23.88 19.62
N ASP A 430 -36.80 -25.04 20.09
CA ASP A 430 -37.58 -26.27 20.01
C ASP A 430 -38.48 -26.40 21.26
N LYS A 431 -39.78 -26.64 21.06
CA LYS A 431 -40.74 -26.84 22.15
C LYS A 431 -40.75 -28.28 22.70
N ASN A 432 -40.10 -29.23 22.02
CA ASN A 432 -40.19 -30.66 22.33
C ASN A 432 -39.03 -31.20 23.20
N TYR A 433 -37.99 -30.40 23.46
CA TYR A 433 -36.92 -30.76 24.39
C TYR A 433 -37.03 -29.91 25.66
N GLY A 434 -37.03 -30.56 26.81
CA GLY A 434 -37.32 -29.97 28.12
C GLY A 434 -36.55 -28.67 28.40
N GLN A 435 -37.22 -27.78 29.13
CA GLN A 435 -36.67 -26.51 29.61
C GLN A 435 -35.31 -26.73 30.29
N ALA A 436 -34.24 -26.35 29.58
CA ALA A 436 -32.84 -26.16 29.98
C ALA A 436 -31.90 -26.94 29.06
N GLU A 437 -31.42 -26.33 27.96
CA GLU A 437 -30.00 -26.40 27.53
C GLU A 437 -29.69 -25.78 26.15
N PHE A 438 -30.68 -25.36 25.34
CA PHE A 438 -30.39 -24.75 24.03
C PHE A 438 -31.04 -23.36 23.83
N ASP A 439 -30.69 -22.39 24.68
CA ASP A 439 -30.70 -20.96 24.29
C ASP A 439 -29.32 -20.57 23.72
N LYS A 440 -28.75 -21.41 22.85
CA LYS A 440 -27.54 -21.07 22.10
C LYS A 440 -27.91 -20.76 20.65
N PRO A 441 -27.36 -19.68 20.06
CA PRO A 441 -27.61 -19.36 18.66
C PRO A 441 -27.17 -20.51 17.76
N PHE A 442 -28.09 -20.93 16.89
CA PHE A 442 -27.82 -21.95 15.88
C PHE A 442 -26.89 -21.40 14.79
N LEU A 443 -27.01 -20.11 14.50
CA LEU A 443 -26.12 -19.38 13.61
C LEU A 443 -25.96 -17.95 14.16
N ALA A 444 -24.72 -17.53 14.43
CA ALA A 444 -24.39 -16.14 14.74
C ALA A 444 -23.39 -15.67 13.69
N ASP A 445 -23.78 -14.70 12.87
CA ASP A 445 -22.88 -14.04 11.93
C ASP A 445 -22.62 -12.59 12.37
N HIS A 446 -21.36 -12.18 12.26
CA HIS A 446 -20.90 -10.86 12.65
C HIS A 446 -20.46 -10.08 11.42
N VAL A 447 -21.23 -9.06 11.06
CA VAL A 447 -20.92 -8.20 9.93
C VAL A 447 -20.40 -6.87 10.47
N ALA A 448 -19.12 -6.58 10.22
CA ALA A 448 -18.52 -5.29 10.59
C ALA A 448 -18.92 -4.20 9.58
N PHE A 449 -19.24 -3.00 10.05
CA PHE A 449 -19.54 -1.84 9.22
C PHE A 449 -18.57 -0.71 9.52
N PRO A 450 -18.20 0.10 8.51
CA PRO A 450 -17.41 1.30 8.72
C PRO A 450 -18.23 2.46 9.34
N PHE A 451 -19.36 2.18 10.00
CA PHE A 451 -20.34 3.16 10.46
C PHE A 451 -20.51 3.17 11.97
N LYS A 452 -20.73 4.36 12.54
CA LYS A 452 -20.81 4.58 13.99
C LYS A 452 -22.18 4.32 14.63
N LYS A 453 -23.24 4.18 13.83
CA LYS A 453 -24.61 4.01 14.34
C LYS A 453 -25.47 3.42 13.24
N VAL A 454 -25.67 2.11 13.29
CA VAL A 454 -26.54 1.42 12.34
C VAL A 454 -27.94 1.24 12.94
N LYS A 455 -28.95 1.83 12.32
CA LYS A 455 -30.35 1.65 12.71
C LYS A 455 -31.07 0.74 11.73
N VAL A 456 -31.35 -0.50 12.15
CA VAL A 456 -32.19 -1.44 11.40
C VAL A 456 -33.62 -0.90 11.34
N LYS A 457 -34.21 -0.92 10.15
CA LYS A 457 -35.55 -0.40 9.83
C LYS A 457 -36.54 -1.54 9.65
N LYS A 458 -36.18 -2.53 8.85
CA LYS A 458 -36.99 -3.73 8.58
C LYS A 458 -36.07 -4.95 8.62
N CYS A 459 -36.63 -6.09 9.01
CA CYS A 459 -35.98 -7.40 8.92
C CYS A 459 -36.92 -8.41 8.24
N GLY A 460 -36.32 -9.40 7.59
CA GLY A 460 -37.02 -10.44 6.88
C GLY A 460 -36.25 -11.75 6.94
N VAL A 461 -36.97 -12.86 6.87
CA VAL A 461 -36.41 -14.21 6.94
C VAL A 461 -37.15 -15.11 5.96
N ARG A 462 -36.42 -16.06 5.37
CA ARG A 462 -36.97 -17.18 4.58
C ARG A 462 -36.24 -18.46 4.95
N LEU A 463 -36.97 -19.56 5.10
CA LEU A 463 -36.37 -20.90 5.05
C LEU A 463 -36.12 -21.26 3.59
N VAL A 464 -34.87 -21.60 3.24
CA VAL A 464 -34.50 -21.84 1.84
C VAL A 464 -34.47 -23.33 1.57
N TYR A 465 -35.18 -23.75 0.52
CA TYR A 465 -35.23 -25.11 0.00
C TYR A 465 -34.64 -25.20 -1.41
N GLU A 466 -34.26 -26.39 -1.86
CA GLU A 466 -33.76 -26.60 -3.23
C GLU A 466 -34.73 -26.07 -4.30
N GLN A 467 -36.03 -26.24 -4.08
CA GLN A 467 -37.11 -25.78 -4.97
C GLN A 467 -37.11 -24.25 -5.16
N ASP A 468 -36.65 -23.48 -4.16
CA ASP A 468 -36.57 -22.02 -4.25
C ASP A 468 -35.54 -21.52 -5.27
N LEU A 469 -34.69 -22.42 -5.77
CA LEU A 469 -33.55 -22.16 -6.67
C LEU A 469 -33.76 -22.74 -8.09
N GLU A 470 -34.90 -23.36 -8.38
CA GLU A 470 -35.20 -24.00 -9.67
C GLU A 470 -35.27 -23.00 -10.84
N ASP A 471 -35.69 -21.77 -10.57
CA ASP A 471 -35.78 -20.67 -11.55
C ASP A 471 -34.41 -20.13 -11.99
N VAL A 472 -33.33 -20.57 -11.35
CA VAL A 472 -31.95 -20.21 -11.71
C VAL A 472 -31.39 -21.23 -12.71
N GLN A 473 -31.43 -20.89 -14.01
CA GLN A 473 -30.88 -21.71 -15.11
C GLN A 473 -29.43 -22.15 -14.85
N GLU A 474 -29.14 -23.42 -15.13
CA GLU A 474 -27.81 -24.02 -15.02
C GLU A 474 -26.85 -23.48 -16.07
N GLN A 475 -25.72 -22.91 -15.65
CA GLN A 475 -24.48 -23.05 -16.39
C GLN A 475 -23.67 -24.15 -15.70
N GLN A 476 -23.92 -25.41 -16.06
CA GLN A 476 -23.01 -26.50 -15.70
C GLN A 476 -21.66 -26.21 -16.35
N SER A 477 -20.71 -25.69 -15.58
CA SER A 477 -19.30 -25.80 -15.91
C SER A 477 -18.72 -26.94 -15.09
N ASN A 478 -18.62 -28.12 -15.70
CA ASN A 478 -17.77 -29.21 -15.20
C ASN A 478 -16.31 -28.75 -15.27
N LYS A 479 -15.90 -27.88 -14.35
CA LYS A 479 -14.50 -27.58 -14.08
C LYS A 479 -14.27 -27.89 -12.62
N THR A 480 -13.86 -29.13 -12.37
CA THR A 480 -13.25 -29.56 -11.12
C THR A 480 -12.19 -28.54 -10.72
N CYS A 481 -12.41 -27.82 -9.62
CA CYS A 481 -11.34 -27.12 -8.95
C CYS A 481 -10.32 -28.16 -8.52
N VAL A 482 -9.07 -28.03 -8.97
CA VAL A 482 -7.95 -28.85 -8.50
C VAL A 482 -7.82 -28.57 -7.00
N THR A 483 -8.27 -29.51 -6.17
CA THR A 483 -8.01 -29.53 -4.73
C THR A 483 -6.51 -29.66 -4.53
N ILE A 484 -5.89 -28.69 -3.86
CA ILE A 484 -4.47 -28.71 -3.47
C ILE A 484 -4.29 -29.65 -2.28
N GLU A 485 -4.59 -30.93 -2.49
CA GLU A 485 -4.12 -32.02 -1.62
C GLU A 485 -3.02 -32.85 -2.32
N GLU A 486 -2.80 -32.70 -3.63
CA GLU A 486 -1.81 -33.49 -4.38
C GLU A 486 -0.42 -32.83 -4.55
N MET A 487 -0.08 -31.75 -3.84
CA MET A 487 1.29 -31.16 -3.91
C MET A 487 2.20 -31.50 -2.72
N ASN A 488 1.80 -32.45 -1.87
CA ASN A 488 2.61 -32.94 -0.76
C ASN A 488 2.95 -34.43 -0.90
N GLU A 489 3.37 -34.88 -2.08
CA GLU A 489 4.07 -36.16 -2.23
C GLU A 489 4.79 -36.18 -3.59
N ASP A 490 5.96 -35.57 -3.67
CA ASP A 490 6.91 -35.86 -4.75
C ASP A 490 8.34 -35.70 -4.21
N SER A 491 8.71 -36.65 -3.37
CA SER A 491 10.10 -37.09 -3.25
C SER A 491 10.13 -38.61 -3.36
N ALA A 492 10.73 -39.08 -4.46
CA ALA A 492 11.10 -40.46 -4.80
C ALA A 492 9.98 -41.38 -5.33
N ALA A 493 9.97 -41.64 -6.64
CA ALA A 493 10.54 -42.87 -7.21
C ALA A 493 10.36 -42.93 -8.74
N GLU A 494 11.16 -43.79 -9.34
CA GLU A 494 11.44 -43.97 -10.76
C GLU A 494 10.27 -44.50 -11.61
N GLY A 495 10.25 -44.08 -12.88
CA GLY A 495 10.08 -44.94 -14.06
C GLY A 495 8.82 -45.80 -14.19
N SER A 496 7.94 -45.47 -15.15
CA SER A 496 7.59 -46.36 -16.26
C SER A 496 6.49 -45.74 -17.13
N ILE A 497 6.73 -45.78 -18.43
CA ILE A 497 5.82 -45.44 -19.51
C ILE A 497 4.67 -46.46 -19.54
N ALA A 498 3.42 -45.99 -19.59
CA ALA A 498 2.32 -46.74 -20.21
C ALA A 498 1.13 -45.84 -20.59
N ASN A 499 0.74 -45.99 -21.85
CA ASN A 499 -0.48 -45.61 -22.56
C ASN A 499 -1.77 -45.39 -21.74
N GLY A 500 -2.59 -44.45 -22.22
CA GLY A 500 -4.05 -44.55 -22.04
C GLY A 500 -4.80 -43.24 -22.19
N SER A 501 -5.40 -43.05 -23.37
CA SER A 501 -6.72 -42.42 -23.62
C SER A 501 -7.20 -41.22 -22.80
N LEU A 502 -7.56 -40.15 -23.54
CA LEU A 502 -8.80 -39.36 -23.45
C LEU A 502 -9.61 -39.45 -22.16
N VAL A 503 -10.02 -38.30 -21.59
CA VAL A 503 -11.42 -37.98 -21.27
C VAL A 503 -11.56 -36.54 -20.77
N LYS A 504 -12.57 -35.88 -21.36
CA LYS A 504 -13.42 -34.72 -20.97
C LYS A 504 -12.89 -33.65 -20.02
#